data_AF-A0A168MI46-F1
#
_entry.id   AF-A0A168MI46-F1
#
_cell.length_a   1.000
_cell.length_b   1.000
_cell.length_c   1.000
_cell.angle_alpha   90.00
_cell.angle_beta   90.00
_cell.angle_gamma   90.00
#
_symmetry.space_group_name_H-M   'P 1'
#
loop_
_entity.id
_entity.type
_entity.pdbx_description
1 polymer ?
#
loop_
_entity_poly.entity_id
_entity_poly.type
_entity_poly.pdbx_seq_one_letter_code
_entity_poly.pdbx_strand_id
1 'polypeptide(L)'
;MELSDLQTVNLENEGVQSNVDCPALVMIMRQGKTNKSNRLETAGCLRNARVDICPFMALGVYFFWRFHVANENFPDLVASRNWYPVKVFKSGPDSSIEWSYFSHRNSIDKALSFAGIKSKKKTHINRGSSARMADILGV
;
A
#
# COMPACT_ATOMS: atom_id res chain seq x y z
N MET A 1 2.22 5.94 7.18
CA MET A 1 2.36 4.51 6.83
C MET A 1 3.84 4.19 6.79
N GLU A 2 4.21 3.33 7.72
CA GLU A 2 5.55 2.93 8.06
C GLU A 2 5.81 1.54 7.49
N LEU A 3 7.07 1.17 7.26
CA LEU A 3 7.40 -0.20 6.83
C LEU A 3 6.86 -1.24 7.82
N SER A 4 6.85 -0.91 9.12
CA SER A 4 6.29 -1.75 10.18
C SER A 4 4.77 -1.92 10.13
N ASP A 5 4.07 -1.09 9.35
CA ASP A 5 2.63 -1.25 9.14
C ASP A 5 2.29 -2.26 8.02
N LEU A 6 3.30 -2.74 7.29
CA LEU A 6 3.14 -3.75 6.24
C LEU A 6 3.40 -5.14 6.80
N GLN A 7 2.46 -6.05 6.58
CA GLN A 7 2.56 -7.45 6.98
C GLN A 7 2.01 -8.36 5.88
N THR A 8 2.57 -9.56 5.75
CA THR A 8 2.03 -10.58 4.87
C THR A 8 1.37 -11.68 5.70
N VAL A 9 0.13 -12.01 5.39
CA VAL A 9 -0.61 -13.13 5.99
C VAL A 9 -0.97 -14.10 4.89
N ASN A 10 -0.68 -15.39 5.09
CA ASN A 10 -1.13 -16.41 4.15
C ASN A 10 -2.62 -16.69 4.36
N LEU A 11 -3.42 -16.60 3.30
CA LEU A 11 -4.82 -17.00 3.34
C LEU A 11 -4.92 -18.49 3.05
N GLU A 12 -5.14 -19.28 4.10
CA GLU A 12 -5.26 -20.73 4.00
C GLU A 12 -6.44 -21.11 3.09
N ASN A 13 -6.23 -22.07 2.19
CA ASN A 13 -7.22 -22.57 1.23
C ASN A 13 -7.72 -21.57 0.17
N GLU A 14 -7.22 -20.33 0.15
CA GLU A 14 -7.53 -19.33 -0.87
C GLU A 14 -6.52 -19.35 -2.04
N GLY A 15 -5.62 -20.34 -2.06
CA GLY A 15 -4.70 -20.59 -3.15
C GLY A 15 -5.40 -21.14 -4.39
N VAL A 16 -4.86 -20.84 -5.57
CA VAL A 16 -5.35 -21.42 -6.85
C VAL A 16 -5.28 -22.96 -6.82
N GLN A 17 -4.35 -23.50 -6.04
CA GLN A 17 -4.22 -24.93 -5.75
C GLN A 17 -3.98 -25.09 -4.25
N SER A 18 -4.36 -26.24 -3.69
CA SER A 18 -4.24 -26.54 -2.25
C SER A 18 -2.81 -26.51 -1.70
N ASN A 19 -1.81 -26.57 -2.58
CA ASN A 19 -0.38 -26.51 -2.25
C ASN A 19 0.28 -25.16 -2.58
N VAL A 20 -0.49 -24.15 -3.01
CA VAL A 20 0.03 -22.84 -3.40
C VAL A 20 -0.41 -21.78 -2.41
N ASP A 21 0.57 -21.12 -1.79
CA ASP A 21 0.30 -20.02 -0.85
C ASP A 21 -0.40 -18.83 -1.52
N CYS A 22 -1.35 -18.26 -0.78
CA CYS A 22 -2.08 -17.05 -1.13
C CYS A 22 -1.73 -15.92 -0.14
N PRO A 23 -0.55 -15.29 -0.27
CA PRO A 23 -0.19 -14.20 0.62
C PRO A 23 -1.05 -12.96 0.32
N ALA A 24 -1.70 -12.47 1.37
CA ALA A 24 -2.32 -11.16 1.42
C ALA A 24 -1.35 -10.16 2.05
N LEU A 25 -1.21 -8.98 1.43
CA LEU A 25 -0.54 -7.85 2.04
C LEU A 25 -1.57 -7.10 2.89
N VAL A 26 -1.33 -7.09 4.19
CA VAL A 26 -2.11 -6.39 5.20
C VAL A 26 -1.37 -5.11 5.57
N MET A 27 -2.10 -4.00 5.56
CA MET A 27 -1.62 -2.66 5.88
C MET A 27 -2.38 -2.14 7.09
N ILE A 28 -1.67 -1.75 8.14
CA ILE A 28 -2.26 -1.14 9.32
C ILE A 28 -2.47 0.36 9.07
N MET A 29 -3.72 0.82 9.19
CA MET A 29 -4.12 2.19 8.89
C MET A 29 -4.16 3.03 10.18
N ARG A 30 -3.00 3.47 10.65
CA ARG A 30 -2.88 4.28 11.89
C ARG A 30 -3.32 5.74 11.72
N GLN A 31 -3.22 6.28 10.50
CA GLN A 31 -3.53 7.68 10.17
C GLN A 31 -4.98 7.87 9.68
N GLY A 32 -5.90 6.98 10.10
CA GLY A 32 -7.32 7.05 9.78
C GLY A 32 -8.08 8.05 10.66
N LYS A 33 -9.36 8.29 10.34
CA LYS A 33 -10.26 8.96 11.29
C LYS A 33 -10.46 8.03 12.48
N THR A 34 -10.42 8.57 13.70
CA THR A 34 -10.77 7.79 14.89
C THR A 34 -12.16 7.20 14.72
N ASN A 35 -12.26 5.88 14.59
CA ASN A 35 -13.57 5.23 14.53
C ASN A 35 -14.20 5.22 15.93
N LYS A 36 -15.53 5.13 15.97
CA LYS A 36 -16.30 5.18 17.24
C LYS A 36 -15.90 4.10 18.24
N SER A 37 -15.26 3.02 17.77
CA SER A 37 -14.95 1.83 18.55
C SER A 37 -13.48 1.69 18.91
N ASN A 38 -12.64 2.70 18.59
CA ASN A 38 -11.18 2.66 18.75
C ASN A 38 -10.52 1.39 18.21
N ARG A 39 -11.08 0.80 17.15
CA ARG A 39 -10.56 -0.41 16.50
C ARG A 39 -9.45 -0.04 15.53
N LEU A 40 -8.41 -0.87 15.48
CA LEU A 40 -7.38 -0.75 14.46
C LEU A 40 -8.00 -1.02 13.08
N GLU A 41 -7.85 -0.07 12.16
CA GLU A 41 -8.29 -0.27 10.78
C GLU A 41 -7.18 -0.95 9.99
N THR A 42 -7.56 -1.95 9.20
CA THR A 42 -6.66 -2.65 8.28
C THR A 42 -7.16 -2.51 6.85
N ALA A 43 -6.23 -2.45 5.92
CA ALA A 43 -6.48 -2.62 4.50
C ALA A 43 -5.74 -3.85 4.00
N GLY A 44 -6.33 -4.57 3.04
CA GLY A 44 -5.75 -5.78 2.49
C GLY A 44 -5.69 -5.72 0.97
N CYS A 45 -4.70 -6.38 0.39
CA CYS A 45 -4.69 -6.66 -1.04
C CYS A 45 -4.00 -7.99 -1.34
N LEU A 46 -4.42 -8.64 -2.43
CA LEU A 46 -3.89 -9.92 -2.89
C LEU A 46 -2.93 -9.73 -4.07
N ARG A 47 -2.12 -10.76 -4.34
CA ARG A 47 -1.36 -10.82 -5.58
C ARG A 47 -2.32 -10.90 -6.76
N ASN A 48 -2.06 -10.08 -7.78
CA ASN A 48 -2.73 -10.18 -9.06
C ASN A 48 -1.83 -10.94 -10.05
N ALA A 49 -2.42 -11.86 -10.82
CA ALA A 49 -1.70 -12.57 -11.89
C ALA A 49 -1.14 -11.61 -12.95
N ARG A 50 -1.82 -10.48 -13.16
CA ARG A 50 -1.37 -9.37 -13.99
C ARG A 50 -0.40 -8.48 -13.21
N VAL A 51 0.87 -8.57 -13.55
CA VAL A 51 1.97 -7.88 -12.85
C VAL A 51 1.88 -6.35 -12.90
N ASP A 52 1.28 -5.80 -13.96
CA ASP A 52 1.12 -4.36 -14.19
C ASP A 52 0.13 -3.70 -13.21
N ILE A 53 -0.79 -4.47 -12.64
CA ILE A 53 -1.78 -4.01 -11.66
C ILE A 53 -1.61 -4.67 -10.29
N CYS A 54 -0.56 -5.47 -10.11
CA CYS A 54 -0.32 -6.22 -8.89
C CYS A 54 0.30 -5.31 -7.81
N PRO A 55 -0.35 -5.13 -6.64
CA PRO A 55 0.17 -4.26 -5.59
C PRO A 55 1.49 -4.78 -5.00
N PHE A 56 1.68 -6.10 -4.93
CA PHE A 56 2.95 -6.71 -4.53
C PHE A 56 4.08 -6.35 -5.49
N MET A 57 3.82 -6.43 -6.80
CA MET A 57 4.82 -6.09 -7.81
C MET A 57 5.14 -4.60 -7.78
N ALA A 58 4.12 -3.75 -7.66
CA ALA A 58 4.30 -2.31 -7.56
C ALA A 58 5.19 -1.92 -6.36
N LEU A 59 4.96 -2.50 -5.18
CA LEU A 59 5.82 -2.30 -4.01
C LEU A 59 7.21 -2.89 -4.19
N GLY A 60 7.32 -4.09 -4.76
CA GLY A 60 8.61 -4.74 -5.02
C GLY A 60 9.51 -3.90 -5.93
N VAL A 61 8.97 -3.42 -7.06
CA VAL A 61 9.68 -2.52 -7.98
C VAL A 61 10.04 -1.21 -7.29
N TYR A 62 9.13 -0.64 -6.50
CA TYR A 62 9.39 0.60 -5.77
C TYR A 62 10.53 0.43 -4.75
N PHE A 63 10.55 -0.65 -3.97
CA PHE A 63 11.63 -0.92 -3.01
C PHE A 63 12.95 -1.25 -3.70
N PHE A 64 12.93 -1.99 -4.82
CA PHE A 64 14.11 -2.20 -5.64
C PHE A 64 14.67 -0.86 -6.15
N TRP A 65 13.83 -0.01 -6.74
CA TRP A 65 14.25 1.31 -7.16
C TRP A 65 14.82 2.12 -5.99
N ARG A 66 14.15 2.10 -4.83
CA ARG A 66 14.51 2.90 -3.66
C ARG A 66 15.88 2.50 -3.07
N PHE A 67 16.05 1.22 -2.75
CA PHE A 67 17.25 0.76 -2.01
C PHE A 67 18.40 0.34 -2.92
N HIS A 68 18.10 -0.12 -4.14
CA HIS A 68 19.13 -0.57 -5.07
C HIS A 68 19.50 0.51 -6.09
N VAL A 69 18.52 1.08 -6.80
CA VAL A 69 18.80 2.02 -7.91
C VAL A 69 19.13 3.43 -7.42
N ALA A 70 18.33 3.96 -6.49
CA ALA A 70 18.54 5.27 -5.88
C ALA A 70 19.57 5.22 -4.74
N ASN A 71 20.11 4.03 -4.43
CA ASN A 71 21.14 3.79 -3.43
C ASN A 71 20.80 4.39 -2.05
N GLU A 72 19.52 4.36 -1.67
CA GLU A 72 19.13 4.64 -0.30
C GLU A 72 19.57 3.50 0.61
N ASN A 73 20.09 3.84 1.79
CA ASN A 73 20.46 2.84 2.78
C ASN A 73 19.26 1.92 3.10
N PHE A 74 19.49 0.62 3.01
CA PHE A 74 18.50 -0.35 3.45
C PHE A 74 18.23 -0.17 4.96
N PRO A 75 16.98 -0.34 5.43
CA PRO A 75 16.65 -0.16 6.84
C PRO A 75 17.47 -1.08 7.74
N ASP A 76 17.98 -0.56 8.85
CA ASP A 76 18.65 -1.37 9.87
C ASP A 76 17.60 -2.17 10.66
N LEU A 77 17.58 -3.48 10.42
CA LEU A 77 16.62 -4.41 11.01
C LEU A 77 17.05 -4.95 12.38
N VAL A 78 18.19 -4.53 12.94
CA VAL A 78 18.71 -5.03 14.23
C VAL A 78 17.76 -4.72 15.39
N ALA A 79 17.19 -3.51 15.43
CA ALA A 79 16.28 -3.09 16.48
C ALA A 79 15.06 -2.37 15.90
N SER A 80 13.88 -2.62 16.47
CA SER A 80 12.61 -2.00 16.04
C SER A 80 12.70 -0.48 15.92
N ARG A 81 13.33 0.19 16.88
CA ARG A 81 13.52 1.64 16.89
C ARG A 81 14.27 2.18 15.66
N ASN A 82 15.07 1.35 14.99
CA ASN A 82 15.88 1.75 13.84
C ASN A 82 15.08 1.74 12.53
N TRP A 83 14.04 0.91 12.41
CA TRP A 83 13.29 0.75 11.16
C TRP A 83 11.78 1.04 11.25
N TYR A 84 11.17 1.00 12.45
CA TYR A 84 9.76 1.35 12.64
C TYR A 84 9.42 2.77 12.16
N PRO A 85 10.29 3.79 12.33
CA PRO A 85 10.00 5.13 11.82
C PRO A 85 10.10 5.26 10.29
N VAL A 86 10.69 4.26 9.60
CA VAL A 86 10.91 4.32 8.16
C VAL A 86 9.58 4.29 7.42
N LYS A 87 9.31 5.31 6.62
CA LYS A 87 8.07 5.44 5.85
C LYS A 87 8.09 4.53 4.63
N VAL A 88 6.94 3.98 4.26
CA VAL A 88 6.78 3.27 2.98
C VAL A 88 7.01 4.27 1.85
N PHE A 89 6.24 5.35 1.82
CA PHE A 89 6.41 6.47 0.90
C PHE A 89 6.99 7.67 1.64
N LYS A 90 8.18 8.11 1.23
CA LYS A 90 8.91 9.21 1.90
C LYS A 90 8.91 10.52 1.11
N SER A 91 9.10 11.62 1.81
CA SER A 91 9.36 12.94 1.22
C SER A 91 10.84 13.31 1.39
N GLY A 92 11.60 13.31 0.29
CA GLY A 92 13.01 13.73 0.31
C GLY A 92 13.99 12.63 0.75
N PRO A 93 15.21 12.98 1.18
CA PRO A 93 16.27 12.02 1.50
C PRO A 93 16.06 11.30 2.84
N ASP A 94 15.42 11.95 3.81
CA ASP A 94 15.15 11.35 5.12
C ASP A 94 14.01 10.33 5.01
N SER A 95 14.31 9.09 5.37
CA SER A 95 13.40 7.95 5.30
C SER A 95 12.27 8.00 6.33
N SER A 96 12.38 8.84 7.35
CA SER A 96 11.38 9.02 8.40
C SER A 96 10.32 10.09 8.06
N ILE A 97 10.59 10.93 7.05
CA ILE A 97 9.68 12.01 6.66
C ILE A 97 8.59 11.44 5.75
N GLU A 98 7.34 11.60 6.17
CA GLU A 98 6.19 11.13 5.43
C GLU A 98 5.96 11.90 4.13
N TRP A 99 5.43 11.20 3.13
CA TRP A 99 4.98 11.83 1.91
C TRP A 99 3.77 12.74 2.15
N SER A 100 3.89 14.03 1.80
CA SER A 100 2.84 15.01 2.10
C SER A 100 1.52 14.69 1.38
N TYR A 101 0.40 15.06 2.01
CA TYR A 101 -0.93 14.92 1.40
C TYR A 101 -1.03 15.65 0.05
N PHE A 102 -0.44 16.84 -0.06
CA PHE A 102 -0.48 17.63 -1.29
C PHE A 102 0.31 16.95 -2.42
N SER A 103 1.49 16.42 -2.11
CA SER A 103 2.30 15.67 -3.08
C SER A 103 1.56 14.41 -3.54
N HIS A 104 0.96 13.66 -2.61
CA HIS A 104 0.15 12.48 -2.92
C HIS A 104 -1.05 12.83 -3.82
N ARG A 105 -1.81 13.86 -3.45
CA ARG A 105 -2.96 14.36 -4.24
C ARG A 105 -2.55 14.76 -5.65
N ASN A 106 -1.45 15.49 -5.79
CA ASN A 106 -0.96 15.95 -7.09
C ASN A 106 -0.49 14.80 -7.97
N SER A 107 0.16 13.78 -7.40
CA SER A 107 0.53 12.58 -8.16
C SER A 107 -0.68 11.84 -8.69
N ILE A 108 -1.74 11.68 -7.87
CA ILE A 108 -3.00 11.08 -8.33
C ILE A 108 -3.64 11.94 -9.42
N ASP A 109 -3.68 13.26 -9.24
CA ASP A 109 -4.29 14.17 -10.21
C ASP A 109 -3.63 14.06 -11.59
N LYS A 110 -2.29 14.04 -11.62
CA LYS A 110 -1.51 13.82 -12.85
C LYS A 110 -1.81 12.47 -13.48
N ALA A 111 -1.85 11.39 -12.70
CA ALA A 111 -2.16 10.06 -13.20
C ALA A 111 -3.57 9.98 -13.81
N LEU A 112 -4.57 10.59 -13.16
CA LEU A 112 -5.94 10.65 -13.68
C LEU A 112 -6.02 11.47 -14.96
N SER A 113 -5.36 12.63 -15.00
CA SER A 113 -5.30 13.47 -16.19
C SER A 113 -4.66 12.74 -17.37
N PHE A 114 -3.56 12.03 -17.13
CA PHE A 114 -2.89 11.20 -18.14
C PHE A 114 -3.80 10.09 -18.68
N ALA A 115 -4.59 9.46 -17.80
CA ALA A 115 -5.56 8.44 -18.19
C ALA A 115 -6.85 9.02 -18.82
N GLY A 116 -6.97 10.35 -18.98
CA GLY A 116 -8.18 11.00 -19.49
C GLY A 116 -9.38 10.96 -18.52
N ILE A 117 -9.14 10.64 -17.25
CA ILE A 117 -10.19 10.48 -16.23
C ILE A 117 -10.46 11.81 -15.53
N LYS A 118 -11.67 12.35 -15.73
CA LYS A 118 -12.14 13.56 -15.05
C LYS A 118 -12.87 13.20 -13.75
N SER A 119 -12.23 13.45 -12.61
CA SER A 119 -12.85 13.27 -11.29
C SER A 119 -12.62 14.47 -10.37
N LYS A 120 -13.66 14.84 -9.61
CA LYS A 120 -13.55 15.81 -8.51
C LYS A 120 -12.91 15.19 -7.25
N LYS A 121 -12.98 13.86 -7.12
CA LYS A 121 -12.35 13.10 -6.02
C LYS A 121 -10.97 12.63 -6.49
N LYS A 122 -9.93 12.98 -5.73
CA LYS A 122 -8.53 12.60 -6.04
C LYS A 122 -8.11 11.43 -5.14
N THR A 123 -7.73 11.70 -3.90
CA THR A 123 -7.30 10.69 -2.91
C THR A 123 -8.41 9.75 -2.41
N HIS A 124 -9.65 9.92 -2.89
CA HIS A 124 -10.81 9.13 -2.50
C HIS A 124 -11.52 8.49 -3.69
N ILE A 125 -10.96 8.55 -4.90
CA ILE A 125 -11.60 7.99 -6.09
C ILE A 125 -11.80 6.47 -5.97
N ASN A 126 -10.89 5.83 -5.26
CA ASN A 126 -10.81 4.41 -4.96
C ASN A 126 -11.53 4.02 -3.65
N ARG A 127 -12.17 4.97 -2.95
CA ARG A 127 -13.01 4.64 -1.79
C ARG A 127 -14.40 4.18 -2.25
N GLY A 128 -14.74 2.94 -1.88
CA GLY A 128 -16.11 2.45 -1.91
C GLY A 128 -16.56 1.79 -3.21
N SER A 129 -15.94 2.04 -4.37
CA SER A 129 -16.36 1.35 -5.60
C SER A 129 -15.90 -0.10 -5.62
N SER A 130 -14.63 -0.38 -5.29
CA SER A 130 -14.07 -1.72 -5.34
C SER A 130 -14.69 -2.64 -4.29
N ALA A 131 -14.81 -2.20 -3.04
CA ALA A 131 -15.48 -2.96 -1.99
C ALA A 131 -16.96 -3.24 -2.32
N ARG A 132 -17.67 -2.26 -2.89
CA ARG A 132 -19.07 -2.45 -3.32
C ARG A 132 -19.18 -3.38 -4.52
N MET A 133 -18.24 -3.32 -5.46
CA MET A 133 -18.21 -4.22 -6.61
C MET A 133 -17.88 -5.65 -6.19
N ALA A 134 -16.96 -5.86 -5.24
CA ALA A 134 -16.70 -7.17 -4.66
C ALA A 134 -17.96 -7.75 -4.02
N ASP A 135 -18.63 -6.97 -3.17
CA ASP A 135 -19.90 -7.34 -2.53
C ASP A 135 -21.01 -7.66 -3.55
N ILE A 136 -21.17 -6.84 -4.61
CA ILE A 136 -22.10 -7.11 -5.72
C ILE A 136 -21.76 -8.41 -6.46
N LEU A 137 -20.46 -8.73 -6.59
CA LEU A 137 -19.98 -9.93 -7.27
C LEU A 137 -19.95 -11.16 -6.36
N GLY A 138 -20.40 -11.04 -5.10
CA GLY A 138 -20.43 -12.13 -4.13
C GLY A 138 -19.05 -12.53 -3.61
N VAL A 139 -18.10 -11.59 -3.59
CA VAL A 139 -16.73 -11.74 -3.07
C VAL A 139 -16.57 -10.95 -1.78
#